data_AF-A0A920FI87-F1
#
_entry.id   AF-A0A920FI87-F1
#
_cell.length_a   1.000
_cell.length_b   1.000
_cell.length_c   1.000
_cell.angle_alpha   90.00
_cell.angle_beta   90.00
_cell.angle_gamma   90.00
#
_symmetry.space_group_name_H-M   'P 1'
#
loop_
_entity.id
_entity.type
_entity.pdbx_description
1 polymer ?
#
loop_
_entity_poly.entity_id
_entity_poly.type
_entity_poly.pdbx_seq_one_letter_code
_entity_poly.pdbx_strand_id
1 'polypeptide(L)'
;MVNIEQGEDEKVILCKNLKIKSTFLIVCGGLQADRLAKIDQVNLKEKVVGFRGDYYELEEHAKHKVKNLIYPVPDPQFPFLGVHFTRMVNGDVECGPNAVFSFKREGYGKTDFSLKDTVDALTYSGTWRLFLKNASYGINEYRRAFSKTLFLKTLQKLIPSLEMKDIKTGRAGVRALLLGKDGDTRDDFRIEYGNNSIHVLNAPSPAATAAMAIGNDIKKMAIERFNVN
;
A
#
# COMPACT_ATOMS: atom_id res chain seq x y z
N MET A 1 -20.79 4.85 3.37
CA MET A 1 -20.11 6.17 3.25
C MET A 1 -19.71 6.57 4.66
N VAL A 2 -18.48 7.06 4.85
CA VAL A 2 -18.02 7.60 6.14
C VAL A 2 -18.04 9.11 6.03
N ASN A 3 -18.54 9.80 7.05
CA ASN A 3 -18.42 11.26 7.21
C ASN A 3 -17.84 11.55 8.61
N ILE A 4 -17.15 12.68 8.74
CA ILE A 4 -16.61 13.16 10.01
C ILE A 4 -17.10 14.59 10.18
N GLU A 5 -17.85 14.83 11.24
CA GLU A 5 -18.35 16.14 11.62
C GLU A 5 -17.65 16.62 12.88
N GLN A 6 -17.35 17.91 12.92
CA GLN A 6 -16.75 18.59 14.07
C GLN A 6 -17.86 19.28 14.87
N GLY A 7 -18.07 18.85 16.11
CA GLY A 7 -18.79 19.62 17.14
C GLY A 7 -17.84 20.55 17.90
N GLU A 8 -18.34 21.26 18.92
CA GLU A 8 -17.49 22.14 19.75
C GLU A 8 -16.38 21.34 20.47
N ASP A 9 -16.75 20.26 21.17
CA ASP A 9 -15.81 19.44 21.96
C ASP A 9 -15.76 17.95 21.53
N GLU A 10 -16.46 17.58 20.46
CA GLU A 10 -16.55 16.19 20.02
C GLU A 10 -16.39 16.03 18.50
N LYS A 11 -15.84 14.88 18.11
CA LYS A 11 -15.92 14.32 16.76
C LYS A 11 -17.14 13.42 16.67
N VAL A 12 -17.89 13.59 15.58
CA VAL A 12 -19.01 12.72 15.24
C VAL A 12 -18.66 11.97 13.97
N ILE A 13 -18.47 10.66 14.08
CA ILE A 13 -18.17 9.78 12.96
C ILE A 13 -19.46 9.11 12.52
N LEU A 14 -19.88 9.40 11.29
CA LEU A 14 -21.07 8.83 10.67
C LEU A 14 -20.66 7.71 9.71
N CYS A 15 -21.08 6.50 10.03
CA CYS A 15 -20.98 5.32 9.19
C CYS A 15 -22.38 4.94 8.68
N LYS A 16 -22.46 4.00 7.72
CA LYS A 16 -23.72 3.64 7.03
C LYS A 16 -24.89 3.40 7.98
N ASN A 17 -24.66 2.70 9.09
CA ASN A 17 -25.69 2.33 10.07
C ASN A 17 -25.24 2.63 11.53
N LEU A 18 -24.25 3.50 11.72
CA LEU A 18 -23.64 3.71 13.03
C LEU A 18 -23.20 5.17 13.17
N LYS A 19 -23.48 5.76 14.33
CA LYS A 19 -22.98 7.08 14.74
C LYS A 19 -22.12 6.90 15.97
N ILE A 20 -20.86 7.29 15.89
CA ILE A 20 -19.90 7.23 17.00
C ILE A 20 -19.53 8.66 17.39
N LYS A 21 -19.52 8.92 18.69
CA LYS A 21 -19.03 10.17 19.27
C LYS A 21 -17.74 9.91 20.02
N SER A 22 -16.76 10.79 19.87
CA SER A 22 -15.48 10.71 20.56
C SER A 22 -14.88 12.10 20.72
N THR A 23 -14.17 12.37 21.80
CA THR A 23 -13.43 13.64 21.95
C THR A 23 -12.27 13.72 20.96
N PHE A 24 -11.53 12.61 20.79
CA PHE A 24 -10.35 12.52 19.92
C PHE A 24 -10.50 11.41 18.89
N LEU A 25 -9.92 11.61 17.72
CA LEU A 25 -9.94 10.66 16.61
C LEU A 25 -8.54 10.37 16.08
N ILE A 26 -8.14 9.10 16.03
CA ILE A 26 -6.92 8.66 15.36
C ILE A 26 -7.32 7.83 14.13
N VAL A 27 -6.94 8.28 12.94
CA VAL A 27 -7.33 7.68 11.67
C VAL A 27 -6.15 6.95 11.03
N CYS A 28 -6.23 5.63 10.99
CA CYS A 28 -5.28 4.74 10.30
C CYS A 28 -5.94 4.13 9.05
N GLY A 29 -6.35 4.99 8.12
CA GLY A 29 -7.23 4.63 7.01
C GLY A 29 -6.60 3.85 5.85
N GLY A 30 -5.29 3.61 5.87
CA GLY A 30 -4.55 2.92 4.80
C GLY A 30 -4.84 3.50 3.42
N LEU A 31 -5.42 2.69 2.53
CA LEU A 31 -5.79 3.08 1.16
C LEU A 31 -6.79 4.24 1.08
N GLN A 32 -7.50 4.56 2.17
CA GLN A 32 -8.46 5.67 2.24
C GLN A 32 -7.94 6.85 3.09
N ALA A 33 -6.70 6.83 3.56
CA ALA A 33 -6.21 7.78 4.57
C ALA A 33 -6.35 9.25 4.15
N ASP A 34 -5.95 9.61 2.93
CA ASP A 34 -6.08 10.98 2.41
C ASP A 34 -7.55 11.43 2.23
N ARG A 35 -8.46 10.51 1.93
CA ARG A 35 -9.89 10.81 1.79
C ARG A 35 -10.53 11.06 3.15
N LEU A 36 -10.21 10.24 4.14
CA LEU A 36 -10.70 10.42 5.51
C LEU A 36 -10.15 11.71 6.13
N ALA A 37 -8.88 12.03 5.88
CA ALA A 37 -8.28 13.30 6.27
C ALA A 37 -8.97 14.51 5.61
N LYS A 38 -9.30 14.43 4.31
CA LYS A 38 -10.06 15.49 3.62
C LYS A 38 -11.49 15.64 4.13
N ILE A 39 -12.16 14.52 4.45
CA ILE A 39 -13.48 14.53 5.09
C ILE A 39 -13.40 15.26 6.42
N ASP A 40 -12.32 15.05 7.17
CA ASP A 40 -12.01 15.76 8.42
C ASP A 40 -11.37 17.16 8.21
N GLN A 41 -11.51 17.73 7.00
CA GLN A 41 -11.04 19.08 6.62
C GLN A 41 -9.53 19.33 6.79
N VAL A 42 -8.71 18.28 6.85
CA VAL A 42 -7.25 18.40 6.87
C VAL A 42 -6.75 18.84 5.49
N ASN A 43 -5.94 19.89 5.44
CA ASN A 43 -5.39 20.42 4.20
C ASN A 43 -4.22 19.57 3.69
N LEU A 44 -4.47 18.73 2.69
CA LEU A 44 -3.46 17.84 2.12
C LEU A 44 -2.91 18.36 0.79
N LYS A 45 -1.59 18.21 0.60
CA LYS A 45 -0.92 18.45 -0.69
C LYS A 45 -0.74 17.16 -1.48
N GLU A 46 -0.78 16.03 -0.79
CA GLU A 46 -0.53 14.68 -1.28
C GLU A 46 -1.85 13.92 -1.52
N LYS A 47 -1.76 12.83 -2.30
CA LYS A 47 -2.87 11.93 -2.57
C LYS A 47 -2.43 10.48 -2.46
N VAL A 48 -3.29 9.62 -1.93
CA VAL A 48 -3.04 8.17 -1.97
C VAL A 48 -3.37 7.64 -3.36
N VAL A 49 -2.39 6.97 -3.97
CA VAL A 49 -2.50 6.24 -5.23
C VAL A 49 -2.21 4.76 -4.96
N GLY A 50 -3.07 3.87 -5.46
CA GLY A 50 -2.96 2.44 -5.21
C GLY A 50 -2.04 1.75 -6.22
N PHE A 51 -1.13 0.90 -5.74
CA PHE A 51 -0.35 -0.02 -6.55
C PHE A 51 -0.60 -1.46 -6.11
N ARG A 52 -1.13 -2.28 -7.02
CA ARG A 52 -1.38 -3.70 -6.78
C ARG A 52 -0.10 -4.50 -7.02
N GLY A 53 0.20 -5.39 -6.09
CA GLY A 53 1.19 -6.44 -6.23
C GLY A 53 0.52 -7.81 -6.28
N ASP A 54 0.70 -8.50 -7.39
CA ASP A 54 0.29 -9.89 -7.60
C ASP A 54 1.41 -10.82 -7.11
N TYR A 55 1.03 -11.86 -6.37
CA TYR A 55 1.93 -12.92 -5.93
C TYR A 55 1.63 -14.23 -6.67
N TYR A 56 2.68 -15.03 -6.84
CA TYR A 56 2.57 -16.46 -7.04
C TYR A 56 2.96 -17.17 -5.74
N GLU A 57 2.62 -18.43 -5.62
CA GLU A 57 3.06 -19.31 -4.54
C GLU A 57 3.78 -20.52 -5.13
N LEU A 58 4.75 -21.08 -4.41
CA LEU A 58 5.31 -22.37 -4.79
C LEU A 58 4.29 -23.48 -4.54
N GLU A 59 4.21 -24.41 -5.48
CA GLU A 59 3.53 -25.68 -5.27
C GLU A 59 4.27 -26.54 -4.24
N GLU A 60 3.54 -27.45 -3.60
CA GLU A 60 4.06 -28.26 -2.48
C GLU A 60 5.36 -28.98 -2.84
N HIS A 61 5.41 -29.60 -4.02
CA HIS A 61 6.61 -30.32 -4.49
C HIS A 61 7.82 -29.42 -4.71
N ALA A 62 7.63 -28.11 -4.89
CA ALA A 62 8.68 -27.14 -5.19
C ALA A 62 9.15 -26.36 -3.96
N LYS A 63 8.42 -26.37 -2.84
CA LYS A 63 8.75 -25.61 -1.62
C LYS A 63 10.18 -25.87 -1.10
N HIS A 64 10.69 -27.08 -1.26
CA HIS A 64 12.05 -27.46 -0.85
C HIS A 64 13.17 -26.65 -1.53
N LYS A 65 12.89 -25.99 -2.66
CA LYS A 65 13.84 -25.11 -3.36
C LYS A 65 14.15 -23.83 -2.58
N VAL A 66 13.31 -23.46 -1.61
CA VAL A 66 13.45 -22.24 -0.79
C VAL A 66 13.54 -22.61 0.69
N LYS A 67 14.73 -22.45 1.26
CA LYS A 67 14.98 -22.74 2.67
C LYS A 67 14.92 -21.51 3.58
N ASN A 68 14.98 -20.30 3.04
CA ASN A 68 14.96 -19.04 3.77
C ASN A 68 14.42 -17.92 2.87
N LEU A 69 14.27 -16.71 3.41
CA LEU A 69 13.92 -15.51 2.64
C LEU A 69 14.98 -15.24 1.56
N ILE A 70 14.57 -14.99 0.32
CA ILE A 70 15.47 -14.69 -0.80
C ILE A 70 15.04 -13.35 -1.41
N TYR A 71 15.92 -12.36 -1.35
CA TYR A 71 15.73 -11.04 -1.92
C TYR A 71 16.81 -10.75 -2.97
N PRO A 72 16.47 -10.06 -4.07
CA PRO A 72 17.49 -9.51 -4.96
C PRO A 72 18.25 -8.38 -4.26
N VAL A 73 19.43 -8.06 -4.77
CA VAL A 73 20.11 -6.82 -4.40
C VAL A 73 19.22 -5.64 -4.83
N PRO A 74 18.89 -4.68 -3.94
CA PRO A 74 18.05 -3.55 -4.29
C PRO A 74 18.64 -2.72 -5.44
N ASP A 75 17.78 -2.31 -6.38
CA ASP A 75 18.14 -1.32 -7.40
C ASP A 75 18.04 0.07 -6.78
N PRO A 76 19.11 0.89 -6.75
CA PRO A 76 19.06 2.25 -6.22
C PRO A 76 18.02 3.16 -6.92
N GLN A 77 17.69 2.88 -8.19
CA GLN A 77 16.65 3.61 -8.92
C GLN A 77 15.25 3.19 -8.46
N PHE A 78 15.09 1.95 -7.97
CA PHE A 78 13.82 1.32 -7.61
C PHE A 78 13.96 0.39 -6.40
N PRO A 79 14.28 0.91 -5.20
CA PRO A 79 14.71 0.09 -4.07
C PRO A 79 13.63 -0.87 -3.54
N PHE A 80 12.36 -0.62 -3.86
CA PHE A 80 11.21 -1.42 -3.43
C PHE A 80 10.65 -2.34 -4.52
N LEU A 81 11.34 -2.44 -5.67
CA LEU A 81 10.85 -3.17 -6.83
C LEU A 81 11.70 -4.41 -7.10
N GLY A 82 11.07 -5.57 -7.10
CA GLY A 82 11.73 -6.84 -7.33
C GLY A 82 10.94 -7.98 -6.71
N VAL A 83 10.91 -9.12 -7.41
CA VAL A 83 10.30 -10.33 -6.86
C VAL A 83 11.24 -10.92 -5.81
N HIS A 84 10.69 -11.35 -4.69
CA HIS A 84 11.38 -12.07 -3.64
C HIS A 84 10.65 -13.38 -3.33
N PHE A 85 11.31 -14.26 -2.58
CA PHE A 85 10.70 -15.47 -2.02
C PHE A 85 10.53 -15.31 -0.53
N THR A 86 9.29 -15.41 -0.07
CA THR A 86 8.93 -15.24 1.33
C THR A 86 8.36 -16.53 1.88
N ARG A 87 9.02 -17.11 2.88
CA ARG A 87 8.44 -18.24 3.63
C ARG A 87 7.43 -17.71 4.64
N MET A 88 6.21 -18.18 4.52
CA MET A 88 5.08 -17.82 5.35
C MET A 88 5.06 -18.66 6.63
N VAL A 89 4.36 -18.17 7.65
CA VAL A 89 4.25 -18.86 8.96
C VAL A 89 3.55 -20.22 8.89
N ASN A 90 2.73 -20.43 7.86
CA ASN A 90 2.03 -21.69 7.59
C ASN A 90 2.86 -22.66 6.74
N GLY A 91 4.10 -22.32 6.40
CA GLY A 91 4.99 -23.15 5.57
C GLY A 91 4.83 -22.94 4.06
N ASP A 92 3.91 -22.10 3.58
CA ASP A 92 3.84 -21.70 2.18
C ASP A 92 5.01 -20.79 1.79
N VAL A 93 5.27 -20.68 0.48
CA VAL A 93 6.30 -19.79 -0.07
C VAL A 93 5.69 -18.86 -1.09
N GLU A 94 5.55 -17.58 -0.74
CA GLU A 94 5.09 -16.52 -1.64
C GLU A 94 6.25 -16.04 -2.52
N CYS A 95 5.94 -15.78 -3.79
CA CYS A 95 6.85 -15.35 -4.84
C CYS A 95 6.34 -14.04 -5.43
N GLY A 96 7.06 -12.93 -5.26
CA GLY A 96 6.61 -11.62 -5.71
C GLY A 96 6.98 -10.51 -4.73
N PRO A 97 6.25 -9.39 -4.73
CA PRO A 97 5.22 -9.01 -5.70
C PRO A 97 5.80 -8.38 -6.98
N ASN A 98 4.97 -8.25 -8.01
CA ASN A 98 5.15 -7.21 -9.04
C ASN A 98 4.56 -5.87 -8.54
N ALA A 99 4.57 -4.81 -9.34
CA ALA A 99 3.87 -3.57 -8.97
C ALA A 99 3.18 -2.91 -10.16
N VAL A 100 1.86 -2.93 -10.17
CA VAL A 100 1.03 -2.31 -11.21
C VAL A 100 0.10 -1.27 -10.62
N PHE A 101 -0.17 -0.20 -11.35
CA PHE A 101 -1.15 0.80 -10.91
C PHE A 101 -2.55 0.16 -10.78
N SER A 102 -3.25 0.49 -9.70
CA SER A 102 -4.59 -0.02 -9.42
C SER A 102 -5.67 0.98 -9.80
N PHE A 103 -6.65 0.53 -10.59
CA PHE A 103 -7.82 1.32 -11.00
C PHE A 103 -8.94 1.37 -9.95
N LYS A 104 -8.72 0.70 -8.81
CA LYS A 104 -9.59 0.70 -7.63
C LYS A 104 -8.72 0.62 -6.39
N ARG A 105 -8.93 1.50 -5.41
CA ARG A 105 -8.07 1.54 -4.21
C ARG A 105 -8.05 0.20 -3.48
N GLU A 106 -9.21 -0.45 -3.37
CA GLU A 106 -9.38 -1.82 -2.86
C GLU A 106 -9.71 -2.79 -4.00
N GLY A 107 -8.88 -2.75 -5.05
CA GLY A 107 -8.97 -3.64 -6.21
C GLY A 107 -7.92 -4.74 -6.14
N TYR A 108 -8.30 -5.91 -5.68
CA TYR A 108 -7.41 -7.06 -5.53
C TYR A 108 -7.42 -7.97 -6.77
N GLY A 109 -8.43 -7.84 -7.63
CA GLY A 109 -8.51 -8.51 -8.92
C GLY A 109 -7.69 -7.81 -10.02
N LYS A 110 -7.30 -8.57 -11.05
CA LYS A 110 -6.52 -8.04 -12.20
C LYS A 110 -7.27 -6.96 -12.98
N THR A 111 -8.60 -7.07 -13.02
CA THR A 111 -9.53 -6.23 -13.77
C THR A 111 -10.46 -5.42 -12.86
N ASP A 112 -10.16 -5.35 -11.56
CA ASP A 112 -10.97 -4.57 -10.62
C ASP A 112 -10.90 -3.09 -10.99
N PHE A 113 -12.08 -2.49 -11.16
CA PHE A 113 -12.22 -1.13 -11.65
C PHE A 113 -13.18 -0.33 -10.80
N SER A 114 -12.84 0.94 -10.57
CA SER A 114 -13.71 1.94 -9.96
C SER A 114 -13.53 3.24 -10.72
N LEU A 115 -14.60 3.69 -11.40
CA LEU A 115 -14.56 4.95 -12.15
C LEU A 115 -14.17 6.12 -11.24
N LYS A 116 -14.73 6.15 -10.02
CA LYS A 116 -14.42 7.17 -9.02
C LYS A 116 -12.94 7.18 -8.65
N ASP A 117 -12.37 6.02 -8.33
CA ASP A 117 -10.95 5.94 -7.92
C ASP A 117 -10.02 6.22 -9.09
N THR A 118 -10.37 5.76 -10.29
CA THR A 118 -9.60 5.97 -11.52
C THR A 118 -9.53 7.45 -11.87
N VAL A 119 -10.68 8.14 -11.91
CA VAL A 119 -10.72 9.58 -12.19
C VAL A 119 -9.98 10.35 -11.10
N ASP A 120 -10.18 10.01 -9.83
CA ASP A 120 -9.50 10.64 -8.69
C ASP A 120 -7.97 10.52 -8.78
N ALA A 121 -7.46 9.36 -9.21
CA ALA A 121 -6.03 9.12 -9.38
C ALA A 121 -5.46 9.77 -10.66
N LEU A 122 -6.13 9.61 -11.81
CA LEU A 122 -5.63 10.09 -13.10
C LEU A 122 -5.80 11.61 -13.32
N THR A 123 -6.69 12.28 -12.58
CA THR A 123 -6.77 13.75 -12.61
C THR A 123 -5.73 14.43 -11.71
N TYR A 124 -5.01 13.65 -10.88
CA TYR A 124 -3.98 14.18 -10.01
C TYR A 124 -2.64 14.31 -10.77
N SER A 125 -2.06 15.52 -10.77
CA SER A 125 -0.83 15.81 -11.52
C SER A 125 0.37 14.95 -11.12
N GLY A 126 0.45 14.57 -9.83
CA GLY A 126 1.51 13.71 -9.32
C GLY A 126 1.56 12.35 -10.02
N THR A 127 0.39 11.78 -10.35
CA THR A 127 0.29 10.46 -11.00
C THR A 127 0.97 10.45 -12.36
N TRP A 128 0.72 11.48 -13.18
CA TRP A 128 1.35 11.60 -14.49
C TRP A 128 2.85 11.85 -14.40
N ARG A 129 3.30 12.67 -13.44
CA ARG A 129 4.72 12.89 -13.21
C ARG A 129 5.43 11.61 -12.81
N LEU A 130 4.82 10.80 -11.96
CA LEU A 130 5.33 9.48 -11.59
C LEU A 130 5.41 8.54 -12.80
N PHE A 131 4.36 8.47 -13.61
CA PHE A 131 4.33 7.61 -14.81
C PHE A 131 5.35 8.03 -15.86
N LEU A 132 5.45 9.33 -16.16
CA LEU A 132 6.40 9.84 -17.15
C LEU A 132 7.86 9.59 -16.74
N LYS A 133 8.17 9.73 -15.44
CA LYS A 133 9.50 9.39 -14.91
C LYS A 133 9.83 7.89 -15.01
N ASN A 134 8.81 7.02 -14.99
CA ASN A 134 8.98 5.57 -14.82
C ASN A 134 8.28 4.72 -15.91
N ALA A 135 8.06 5.28 -17.11
CA ALA A 135 7.19 4.70 -18.13
C ALA A 135 7.66 3.32 -18.62
N SER A 136 8.97 3.18 -18.89
CA SER A 136 9.57 1.92 -19.33
C SER A 136 9.38 0.79 -18.31
N TYR A 137 9.52 1.12 -17.02
CA TYR A 137 9.33 0.19 -15.91
C TYR A 137 7.85 -0.20 -15.74
N GLY A 138 6.94 0.78 -15.76
CA GLY A 138 5.50 0.53 -15.66
C GLY A 138 5.00 -0.44 -16.74
N ILE A 139 5.41 -0.27 -18.00
CA ILE A 139 5.05 -1.17 -19.10
C ILE A 139 5.52 -2.61 -18.82
N ASN A 140 6.75 -2.78 -18.35
CA ASN A 140 7.31 -4.10 -18.05
C ASN A 140 6.65 -4.77 -16.84
N GLU A 141 6.25 -4.01 -15.82
CA GLU A 141 5.44 -4.52 -14.70
C GLU A 141 4.07 -5.02 -15.18
N TYR A 142 3.36 -4.24 -16.00
CA TYR A 142 2.08 -4.65 -16.58
C TYR A 142 2.22 -5.94 -17.41
N ARG A 143 3.24 -6.04 -18.27
CA ARG A 143 3.48 -7.27 -19.06
C ARG A 143 3.70 -8.48 -18.17
N ARG A 144 4.42 -8.34 -17.05
CA ARG A 144 4.65 -9.41 -16.07
C ARG A 144 3.37 -9.76 -15.30
N ALA A 145 2.55 -8.78 -14.93
CA ALA A 145 1.28 -9.00 -14.25
C ALA A 145 0.31 -9.89 -15.05
N PHE A 146 0.31 -9.75 -16.38
CA PHE A 146 -0.55 -10.53 -17.27
C PHE A 146 0.13 -11.76 -17.87
N SER A 147 1.41 -12.02 -17.58
CA SER A 147 2.15 -13.16 -18.13
C SER A 147 2.88 -13.96 -17.05
N LYS A 148 2.31 -15.12 -16.71
CA LYS A 148 2.95 -16.11 -15.81
C LYS A 148 4.37 -16.48 -16.28
N THR A 149 4.58 -16.57 -17.59
CA THR A 149 5.89 -16.87 -18.20
C THR A 149 6.92 -15.77 -17.94
N LEU A 150 6.55 -14.50 -18.10
CA LEU A 150 7.48 -13.40 -17.81
C LEU A 150 7.75 -13.25 -16.31
N PHE A 151 6.76 -13.53 -15.47
CA PHE A 151 6.94 -13.57 -14.03
C PHE A 151 7.94 -14.67 -13.62
N LEU A 152 7.75 -15.90 -14.14
CA LEU A 152 8.67 -17.02 -13.93
C LEU A 152 10.11 -16.68 -14.37
N LYS A 153 10.28 -16.07 -15.55
CA LYS A 153 11.61 -15.62 -16.01
C LYS A 153 12.28 -14.65 -15.04
N THR A 154 11.50 -13.84 -14.31
CA THR A 154 12.03 -12.93 -13.30
C THR A 154 12.45 -13.71 -12.04
N LEU A 155 11.63 -14.65 -11.59
CA LEU A 155 11.95 -15.55 -10.47
C LEU A 155 13.20 -16.40 -10.75
N GLN A 156 13.39 -16.85 -11.99
CA GLN A 156 14.53 -17.64 -12.43
C GLN A 156 15.87 -16.90 -12.32
N LYS A 157 15.88 -15.57 -12.18
CA LYS A 157 17.10 -14.82 -11.86
C LYS A 157 17.64 -15.12 -10.46
N LEU A 158 16.75 -15.53 -9.55
CA LEU A 158 17.09 -15.92 -8.17
C LEU A 158 17.19 -17.43 -8.01
N ILE A 159 16.28 -18.19 -8.64
CA ILE A 159 16.26 -19.66 -8.61
C ILE A 159 16.13 -20.21 -10.04
N PRO A 160 17.25 -20.42 -10.75
CA PRO A 160 17.22 -20.82 -12.17
C PRO A 160 16.50 -22.15 -12.47
N SER A 161 16.39 -23.04 -11.47
CA SER A 161 15.76 -24.36 -11.61
C SER A 161 14.23 -24.36 -11.47
N LEU A 162 13.57 -23.20 -11.35
CA LEU A 162 12.11 -23.13 -11.28
C LEU A 162 11.46 -23.42 -12.64
N GLU A 163 10.37 -24.17 -12.60
CA GLU A 163 9.55 -24.51 -13.76
C GLU A 163 8.14 -23.92 -13.67
N MET A 164 7.41 -23.93 -14.78
CA MET A 164 6.03 -23.41 -14.84
C MET A 164 5.05 -24.13 -13.90
N LYS A 165 5.30 -25.42 -13.67
CA LYS A 165 4.53 -26.28 -12.74
C LYS A 165 4.85 -26.00 -11.27
N ASP A 166 5.95 -25.30 -10.98
CA ASP A 166 6.38 -25.04 -9.60
C ASP A 166 5.65 -23.86 -8.97
N ILE A 167 4.96 -23.04 -9.76
CA ILE A 167 4.27 -21.84 -9.28
C ILE A 167 2.78 -21.88 -9.59
N LYS A 168 1.95 -21.46 -8.63
CA LYS A 168 0.51 -21.22 -8.78
C LYS A 168 0.15 -19.79 -8.42
N THR A 169 -0.98 -19.30 -8.93
CA THR A 169 -1.44 -17.95 -8.61
C THR A 169 -1.70 -17.84 -7.11
N GLY A 170 -1.12 -16.84 -6.47
CA GLY A 170 -1.35 -16.51 -5.06
C GLY A 170 -2.30 -15.33 -4.92
N ARG A 171 -2.30 -14.73 -3.72
CA ARG A 171 -3.05 -13.52 -3.42
C ARG A 171 -2.50 -12.28 -4.12
N ALA A 172 -3.26 -11.18 -4.02
CA ALA A 172 -2.77 -9.85 -4.36
C ALA A 172 -2.87 -8.93 -3.14
N GLY A 173 -2.01 -7.91 -3.08
CA GLY A 173 -2.10 -6.81 -2.13
C GLY A 173 -2.14 -5.48 -2.86
N VAL A 174 -2.76 -4.45 -2.27
CA VAL A 174 -2.69 -3.08 -2.81
C VAL A 174 -1.97 -2.19 -1.81
N ARG A 175 -0.84 -1.62 -2.23
CA ARG A 175 -0.08 -0.64 -1.44
C ARG A 175 -0.67 0.75 -1.64
N ALA A 176 -0.92 1.43 -0.53
CA ALA A 176 -1.23 2.85 -0.51
C ALA A 176 0.08 3.64 -0.67
N LEU A 177 0.27 4.29 -1.82
CA LEU A 177 1.42 5.17 -2.06
C LEU A 177 0.98 6.62 -1.90
N LEU A 178 1.57 7.32 -0.92
CA LEU A 178 1.29 8.74 -0.72
C LEU A 178 2.14 9.57 -1.70
N LEU A 179 1.48 10.16 -2.68
CA LEU A 179 2.11 10.82 -3.81
C LEU A 179 1.99 12.34 -3.70
N GLY A 180 3.12 13.05 -3.86
CA GLY A 180 3.17 14.50 -3.98
C GLY A 180 2.74 15.00 -5.37
N LYS A 181 2.43 16.30 -5.49
CA LYS A 181 1.98 16.91 -6.76
C LYS A 181 3.07 16.88 -7.85
N ASP A 182 4.31 16.77 -7.43
CA ASP A 182 5.53 16.66 -8.25
C ASP A 182 5.87 15.22 -8.67
N GLY A 183 5.05 14.26 -8.23
CA GLY A 183 5.27 12.83 -8.46
C GLY A 183 6.29 12.22 -7.51
N ASP A 184 6.69 12.94 -6.46
CA ASP A 184 7.53 12.40 -5.40
C ASP A 184 6.76 11.39 -4.55
N THR A 185 7.37 10.23 -4.34
CA THR A 185 6.84 9.16 -3.51
C THR A 185 7.55 9.24 -2.17
N ARG A 186 6.92 9.88 -1.20
CA ARG A 186 7.50 9.97 0.14
C ARG A 186 7.56 8.58 0.74
N ASP A 187 8.77 8.07 0.95
CA ASP A 187 9.02 6.82 1.67
C ASP A 187 9.19 7.02 3.18
N ASP A 188 8.79 8.17 3.69
CA ASP A 188 8.79 8.47 5.12
C ASP A 188 7.37 8.42 5.71
N PHE A 189 7.31 8.25 7.03
CA PHE A 189 6.08 8.29 7.81
C PHE A 189 5.43 9.67 7.67
N ARG A 190 4.15 9.70 7.29
CA ARG A 190 3.42 10.96 7.12
C ARG A 190 2.22 11.00 8.03
N ILE A 191 2.26 11.89 9.01
CA ILE A 191 1.18 12.17 9.94
C ILE A 191 0.73 13.61 9.71
N GLU A 192 -0.58 13.81 9.66
CA GLU A 192 -1.18 15.13 9.66
C GLU A 192 -2.18 15.25 10.80
N TYR A 193 -2.43 16.49 11.21
CA TYR A 193 -3.29 16.80 12.34
C TYR A 193 -4.52 17.58 11.89
N GLY A 194 -5.68 17.21 12.42
CA GLY A 194 -6.88 18.03 12.36
C GLY A 194 -7.19 18.65 13.72
N ASN A 195 -8.35 19.27 13.84
CA ASN A 195 -8.89 19.65 15.14
C ASN A 195 -9.25 18.36 15.91
N ASN A 196 -8.69 18.12 17.09
CA ASN A 196 -8.88 16.88 17.87
C ASN A 196 -8.70 15.56 17.08
N SER A 197 -7.83 15.55 16.07
CA SER A 197 -7.56 14.34 15.29
C SER A 197 -6.11 14.19 14.82
N ILE A 198 -5.69 12.93 14.68
CA ILE A 198 -4.41 12.51 14.09
C ILE A 198 -4.72 11.62 12.90
N HIS A 199 -4.11 11.90 11.74
CA HIS A 199 -4.27 11.12 10.52
C HIS A 199 -2.93 10.52 10.09
N VAL A 200 -2.84 9.19 10.10
CA VAL A 200 -1.69 8.46 9.58
C VAL A 200 -1.89 8.27 8.07
N LEU A 201 -1.25 9.13 7.28
CA LEU A 201 -1.39 9.16 5.82
C LEU A 201 -0.48 8.19 5.10
N ASN A 202 0.70 7.95 5.65
CA ASN A 202 1.67 7.02 5.09
C ASN A 202 2.41 6.28 6.19
N ALA A 203 2.43 4.95 6.08
CA ALA A 203 3.18 4.03 6.93
C ALA A 203 3.89 3.03 6.01
N PRO A 204 5.02 3.40 5.39
CA PRO A 204 5.68 2.57 4.40
C PRO A 204 6.33 1.33 5.03
N SER A 205 6.70 0.35 4.21
CA SER A 205 7.46 -0.81 4.67
C SER A 205 8.74 -0.36 5.40
N PRO A 206 9.09 -0.92 6.57
CA PRO A 206 8.56 -2.14 7.20
C PRO A 206 7.49 -1.90 8.30
N ALA A 207 6.46 -1.08 8.03
CA ALA A 207 5.43 -0.72 9.02
C ALA A 207 4.75 -1.90 9.73
N ALA A 208 4.55 -3.04 9.09
CA ALA A 208 3.97 -4.22 9.74
C ALA A 208 4.87 -4.74 10.89
N THR A 209 6.18 -4.84 10.66
CA THR A 209 7.16 -5.22 11.68
C THR A 209 7.27 -4.17 12.77
N ALA A 210 7.23 -2.89 12.40
CA ALA A 210 7.36 -1.77 13.33
C ALA A 210 6.03 -1.33 13.97
N ALA A 211 4.93 -2.05 13.77
CA ALA A 211 3.58 -1.59 14.10
C ALA A 211 3.41 -1.19 15.58
N MET A 212 4.01 -1.95 16.51
CA MET A 212 3.96 -1.65 17.95
C MET A 212 4.74 -0.38 18.31
N ALA A 213 5.89 -0.16 17.67
CA ALA A 213 6.70 1.06 17.88
C ALA A 213 5.96 2.29 17.32
N ILE A 214 5.43 2.17 16.10
CA ILE A 214 4.61 3.20 15.47
C ILE A 214 3.39 3.53 16.34
N GLY A 215 2.69 2.52 16.87
CA GLY A 215 1.56 2.71 17.77
C GLY A 215 1.93 3.45 19.05
N ASN A 216 3.09 3.12 19.65
CA ASN A 216 3.60 3.83 20.83
C ASN A 216 3.94 5.29 20.53
N ASP A 217 4.51 5.59 19.37
CA ASP A 217 4.84 6.96 19.00
C ASP A 217 3.59 7.78 18.68
N ILE A 218 2.60 7.20 17.99
CA ILE A 218 1.29 7.84 17.80
C ILE A 218 0.61 8.10 19.16
N LYS A 219 0.70 7.15 20.11
CA LYS A 219 0.18 7.35 21.48
C LYS A 219 0.84 8.56 22.15
N LYS A 220 2.17 8.69 22.09
CA LYS A 220 2.87 9.86 22.65
C LYS A 220 2.42 11.16 22.00
N MET A 221 2.32 11.18 20.66
CA MET A 221 1.81 12.34 19.92
C MET A 221 0.38 12.71 20.34
N ALA A 222 -0.47 11.72 20.58
CA ALA A 222 -1.84 11.94 21.07
C ALA A 222 -1.86 12.53 22.48
N ILE A 223 -1.06 11.98 23.41
CA ILE A 223 -0.91 12.49 24.78
C ILE A 223 -0.48 13.97 24.76
N GLU A 224 0.58 14.27 24.02
CA GLU A 224 1.15 15.62 23.93
C GLU A 224 0.17 16.60 23.28
N ARG A 225 -0.49 16.20 22.19
CA ARG A 225 -1.31 17.10 21.38
C ARG A 225 -2.71 17.33 21.95
N PHE A 226 -3.28 16.29 22.54
CA PHE A 226 -4.61 16.35 23.15
C PHE A 226 -4.57 16.71 24.63
N ASN A 227 -3.36 16.81 25.20
CA ASN A 227 -3.13 17.11 26.61
C ASN A 227 -3.89 16.15 27.54
N VAL A 228 -3.82 14.85 27.22
CA VAL A 228 -4.46 13.76 27.96
C VAL A 228 -3.41 12.93 28.67
N ASN A 229 -3.59 12.71 29.98
CA ASN A 229 -2.72 11.86 30.80
C ASN A 229 -3.25 10.43 30.90
#